data_AF-A0A2G9N0C7-F1
#
_entry.id   AF-A0A2G9N0C7-F1
#
_cell.length_a   1.000
_cell.length_b   1.000
_cell.length_c   1.000
_cell.angle_alpha   90.00
_cell.angle_beta   90.00
_cell.angle_gamma   90.00
#
_symmetry.space_group_name_H-M   'P 1'
#
loop_
_entity.id
_entity.type
_entity.pdbx_description
1 polymer ?
#
loop_
_entity_poly.entity_id
_entity_poly.type
_entity_poly.pdbx_seq_one_letter_code
_entity_poly.pdbx_strand_id
1 'polypeptide(L)'
;MKKAKKQNIIIASVAIIIIGAIVAYNYSYDQTRQKGLKFGNELQQIQEDVKQFQIQFDSKITQWKEGDLSLQELLDYSETHVDEMQEAISKYDELTPPVQFAPSVELFKLSTQAQIDSDKEFIEWIKTKDESHSIRSDSLLQESFEYEMLALGEFNAAKAGLK
;
A
#
# COMPACT_ATOMS: atom_id res chain seq x y z
N MET A 1 -13.62 10.68 36.83
CA MET A 1 -12.48 10.94 35.92
C MET A 1 -12.65 10.06 34.69
N LYS A 2 -12.77 10.69 33.51
CA LYS A 2 -13.16 10.04 32.25
C LYS A 2 -12.02 9.16 31.75
N LYS A 3 -12.30 7.86 31.54
CA LYS A 3 -11.45 6.96 30.76
C LYS A 3 -11.38 7.53 29.34
N ALA A 4 -10.22 8.05 28.94
CA ALA A 4 -10.00 8.46 27.57
C ALA A 4 -10.20 7.23 26.68
N LYS A 5 -11.16 7.35 25.75
CA LYS A 5 -11.42 6.39 24.67
C LYS A 5 -10.07 6.02 24.07
N LYS A 6 -9.65 4.77 24.28
CA LYS A 6 -8.64 4.13 23.43
C LYS A 6 -9.13 4.35 22.01
N GLN A 7 -8.32 5.09 21.27
CA GLN A 7 -8.51 5.37 19.86
C GLN A 7 -8.74 4.04 19.15
N ASN A 8 -10.01 3.75 18.92
CA ASN A 8 -10.45 3.00 17.75
C ASN A 8 -10.11 3.85 16.51
N ILE A 9 -8.80 4.03 16.27
CA ILE A 9 -8.25 3.87 14.94
C ILE A 9 -8.41 2.37 14.73
N ILE A 10 -9.60 1.82 14.43
CA ILE A 10 -10.11 1.79 13.05
C ILE A 10 -8.93 2.14 12.16
N ILE A 11 -8.06 1.15 12.01
CA ILE A 11 -7.30 0.88 10.79
C ILE A 11 -8.33 1.10 9.69
N ALA A 12 -8.45 2.36 9.28
CA ALA A 12 -9.20 2.71 8.12
C ALA A 12 -8.32 2.11 7.05
N SER A 13 -8.72 0.95 6.55
CA SER A 13 -8.26 0.45 5.28
C SER A 13 -8.53 1.58 4.30
N VAL A 14 -7.56 2.47 4.12
CA VAL A 14 -7.58 3.47 3.06
C VAL A 14 -7.17 2.72 1.80
N ALA A 15 -7.93 1.68 1.48
CA ALA A 15 -8.17 1.35 0.10
C ALA A 15 -9.03 2.49 -0.42
N ILE A 16 -8.39 3.63 -0.72
CA ILE A 16 -8.99 4.60 -1.61
C ILE A 16 -9.07 3.85 -2.93
N ILE A 17 -10.25 3.26 -3.13
CA ILE A 17 -10.78 2.84 -4.41
C ILE A 17 -10.28 3.89 -5.39
N ILE A 18 -9.37 3.52 -6.29
CA ILE A 18 -9.00 4.38 -7.42
C ILE A 18 -10.30 4.54 -8.20
N ILE A 19 -11.02 5.62 -7.89
CA ILE A 19 -12.36 5.90 -8.40
C ILE A 19 -12.22 6.06 -9.91
N GLY A 20 -12.47 4.96 -10.63
CA GLY A 20 -13.60 4.79 -11.53
C GLY A 20 -13.85 5.91 -12.54
N ALA A 21 -12.85 6.69 -12.90
CA ALA A 21 -13.01 7.84 -13.80
C ALA A 21 -11.81 7.98 -14.75
N ILE A 22 -11.42 6.87 -15.37
CA ILE A 22 -10.70 6.92 -16.65
C ILE A 22 -11.70 7.05 -17.83
N VAL A 23 -13.01 6.94 -17.59
CA VAL A 23 -13.98 6.67 -18.67
C VAL A 23 -14.57 7.90 -19.37
N ALA A 24 -14.43 9.14 -18.89
CA ALA A 24 -15.19 10.26 -19.49
C ALA A 24 -14.35 11.47 -19.96
N TYR A 25 -13.26 11.25 -20.73
CA TYR A 25 -12.71 12.33 -21.56
C TYR A 25 -12.77 11.98 -23.04
N ASN A 26 -13.69 12.67 -23.72
CA ASN A 26 -13.82 12.96 -25.14
C ASN A 26 -13.90 11.83 -26.18
N TYR A 27 -14.88 12.01 -27.06
CA TYR A 27 -15.40 11.09 -28.05
C TYR A 27 -14.53 11.12 -29.33
N SER A 28 -13.42 10.37 -29.34
CA SER A 28 -12.80 9.85 -30.57
C SER A 28 -11.81 8.72 -30.23
N TYR A 29 -11.63 7.79 -31.16
CA TYR A 29 -11.14 6.42 -30.98
C TYR A 29 -9.60 6.32 -31.10
N ASP A 30 -8.83 7.07 -30.30
CA ASP A 30 -7.37 7.16 -30.43
C ASP A 30 -6.57 6.25 -29.46
N GLN A 31 -5.45 5.71 -29.94
CA GLN A 31 -4.50 4.79 -29.28
C GLN A 31 -4.03 5.29 -27.89
N THR A 32 -4.00 6.60 -27.66
CA THR A 32 -3.63 7.25 -26.39
C THR A 32 -4.61 6.93 -25.26
N ARG A 33 -5.91 6.76 -25.55
CA ARG A 33 -6.93 6.44 -24.54
C ARG A 33 -6.82 5.00 -24.05
N GLN A 34 -6.51 4.06 -24.95
CA GLN A 34 -6.28 2.66 -24.59
C GLN A 34 -5.04 2.52 -23.69
N LYS A 35 -3.97 3.28 -23.95
CA LYS A 35 -2.78 3.31 -23.10
C LYS A 35 -3.07 3.88 -21.70
N GLY A 36 -3.84 4.97 -21.60
CA GLY A 36 -4.24 5.55 -20.31
C GLY A 36 -5.16 4.63 -19.50
N LEU A 37 -6.12 3.95 -20.15
CA LEU A 37 -6.98 2.93 -19.54
C LEU A 37 -6.17 1.74 -19.04
N LYS A 38 -5.26 1.22 -19.86
CA LYS A 38 -4.38 0.11 -19.50
C LYS A 38 -3.53 0.47 -18.27
N PHE A 39 -2.82 1.60 -18.32
CA PHE A 39 -2.00 2.09 -17.21
C PHE A 39 -2.82 2.20 -15.91
N GLY A 40 -3.99 2.84 -15.95
CA GLY A 40 -4.77 3.04 -14.73
C GLY A 40 -5.34 1.73 -14.17
N ASN A 41 -5.68 0.77 -15.02
CA ASN A 41 -6.09 -0.57 -14.57
C ASN A 41 -4.92 -1.35 -13.96
N GLU A 42 -3.73 -1.29 -14.55
CA GLU A 42 -2.52 -1.93 -14.03
C GLU A 42 -2.11 -1.34 -12.68
N LEU A 43 -2.08 0.00 -12.57
CA LEU A 43 -1.84 0.68 -11.30
C LEU A 43 -2.88 0.30 -10.25
N GLN A 44 -4.16 0.23 -10.63
CA GLN A 44 -5.22 -0.20 -9.72
C GLN A 44 -5.02 -1.64 -9.24
N GLN A 45 -4.63 -2.55 -10.14
CA GLN A 45 -4.38 -3.93 -9.77
C GLN A 45 -3.23 -4.03 -8.76
N ILE A 46 -2.14 -3.29 -8.97
CA ILE A 46 -1.01 -3.26 -8.02
C ILE A 46 -1.49 -2.77 -6.65
N GLN A 47 -2.28 -1.69 -6.59
CA GLN A 47 -2.81 -1.17 -5.32
C GLN A 47 -3.75 -2.15 -4.61
N GLU A 48 -4.61 -2.86 -5.35
CA GLU A 48 -5.48 -3.86 -4.75
C GLU A 48 -4.68 -5.08 -4.28
N ASP A 49 -3.67 -5.55 -5.03
CA ASP A 49 -2.77 -6.63 -4.62
C ASP A 49 -2.08 -6.28 -3.28
N VAL A 50 -1.42 -5.12 -3.20
CA VAL A 50 -0.75 -4.62 -1.97
C VAL A 50 -1.70 -4.61 -0.78
N LYS A 51 -2.89 -4.06 -0.96
CA LYS A 51 -3.91 -4.02 0.09
C LYS A 51 -4.37 -5.42 0.50
N GLN A 52 -4.56 -6.35 -0.44
CA GLN A 52 -4.95 -7.71 -0.10
C GLN A 52 -3.86 -8.44 0.68
N PHE A 53 -2.58 -8.27 0.31
CA PHE A 53 -1.45 -8.81 1.05
C PHE A 53 -1.42 -8.29 2.48
N GLN A 54 -1.56 -6.96 2.67
CA GLN A 54 -1.64 -6.35 4.00
C GLN A 54 -2.81 -6.88 4.84
N ILE A 55 -4.01 -6.99 4.26
CA ILE A 55 -5.18 -7.54 4.97
C ILE A 55 -4.91 -8.97 5.46
N GLN A 56 -4.26 -9.79 4.63
CA GLN A 56 -3.94 -11.17 4.99
C GLN A 56 -2.86 -11.21 6.07
N PHE A 57 -1.82 -10.38 5.98
CA PHE A 57 -0.78 -10.27 7.00
C PHE A 57 -1.33 -9.83 8.36
N ASP A 58 -2.17 -8.80 8.39
CA ASP A 58 -2.89 -8.35 9.60
C ASP A 58 -3.76 -9.47 10.20
N SER A 59 -4.41 -10.25 9.35
CA SER A 59 -5.20 -11.41 9.79
C SER A 59 -4.31 -12.46 10.44
N LYS A 60 -3.12 -12.74 9.90
CA LYS A 60 -2.16 -13.69 10.48
C LYS A 60 -1.59 -13.20 11.81
N ILE A 61 -1.27 -11.91 11.90
CA ILE A 61 -0.87 -11.28 13.16
C ILE A 61 -1.97 -11.42 14.22
N THR A 62 -3.23 -11.23 13.83
CA THR A 62 -4.38 -11.37 14.73
C THR A 62 -4.53 -12.81 15.21
N GLN A 63 -4.49 -13.79 14.31
CA GLN A 63 -4.54 -15.22 14.66
C GLN A 63 -3.40 -15.60 15.63
N TRP A 64 -2.19 -15.07 15.41
CA TRP A 64 -1.07 -15.30 16.33
C TRP A 64 -1.31 -14.69 17.72
N LYS A 65 -1.82 -13.45 17.79
CA LYS A 65 -2.17 -12.78 19.06
C LYS A 65 -3.26 -13.53 19.84
N GLU A 66 -4.19 -14.17 19.13
CA GLU A 66 -5.29 -14.96 19.71
C GLU A 66 -4.86 -16.39 20.09
N GLY A 67 -3.69 -16.84 19.63
CA GLY A 67 -3.16 -18.18 19.88
C GLY A 67 -3.61 -19.24 18.87
N ASP A 68 -4.31 -18.83 17.80
CA ASP A 68 -4.78 -19.68 16.71
C ASP A 68 -3.70 -19.96 15.64
N LEU A 69 -2.59 -19.21 15.68
CA LEU A 69 -1.41 -19.38 14.83
C LEU A 69 -0.16 -19.40 15.70
N SER A 70 0.75 -20.35 15.46
CA SER A 70 2.04 -20.37 16.19
C SER A 70 2.96 -19.24 15.72
N LEU A 71 3.96 -18.92 16.54
CA LEU A 71 4.99 -17.95 16.16
C LEU A 71 5.73 -18.40 14.90
N GLN A 72 6.08 -19.69 14.79
CA GLN A 72 6.80 -20.19 13.61
C GLN A 72 5.96 -20.01 12.33
N GLU A 73 4.67 -20.35 12.36
CA GLU A 73 3.80 -20.17 11.21
C GLU A 73 3.63 -18.69 10.82
N LEU A 74 3.62 -17.78 11.80
CA LEU A 74 3.63 -16.34 11.51
C LEU A 74 4.93 -15.91 10.82
N LEU A 75 6.08 -16.40 11.28
CA LEU A 75 7.38 -16.08 10.70
C LEU A 75 7.49 -16.60 9.27
N ASP A 76 7.11 -17.86 9.02
CA ASP A 76 7.12 -18.45 7.68
C ASP A 76 6.18 -17.70 6.73
N TYR A 77 4.99 -17.32 7.20
CA TYR A 77 4.07 -16.49 6.42
C TYR A 77 4.63 -15.09 6.16
N SER A 78 5.33 -14.49 7.12
CA SER A 78 5.90 -13.15 6.95
C SER A 78 6.96 -13.09 5.85
N GLU A 79 7.73 -14.15 5.65
CA GLU A 79 8.68 -14.26 4.53
C GLU A 79 7.93 -14.27 3.20
N THR A 80 6.85 -15.06 3.10
CA THR A 80 6.00 -15.12 1.91
C THR A 80 5.35 -13.77 1.61
N HIS A 81 4.81 -13.10 2.63
CA HIS A 81 4.22 -11.76 2.51
C HIS A 81 5.22 -10.73 1.97
N VAL A 82 6.44 -10.73 2.49
CA VAL A 82 7.50 -9.83 2.01
C VAL A 82 7.82 -10.08 0.53
N ASP A 83 7.90 -11.35 0.12
CA ASP A 83 8.16 -11.72 -1.28
C ASP A 83 7.02 -11.26 -2.21
N GLU A 84 5.76 -11.49 -1.81
CA GLU A 84 4.57 -11.06 -2.56
C GLU A 84 4.50 -9.53 -2.71
N MET A 85 4.78 -8.81 -1.63
CA MET A 85 4.84 -7.34 -1.65
C MET A 85 6.01 -6.82 -2.50
N GLN A 86 7.16 -7.51 -2.49
CA GLN A 86 8.30 -7.15 -3.33
C GLN A 86 8.02 -7.38 -4.81
N GLU A 87 7.28 -8.44 -5.16
CA GLU A 87 6.77 -8.67 -6.51
C GLU A 87 5.82 -7.54 -6.94
N ALA A 88 4.92 -7.10 -6.05
CA ALA A 88 4.06 -5.94 -6.32
C ALA A 88 4.86 -4.66 -6.57
N ILE A 89 5.98 -4.45 -5.85
CA ILE A 89 6.88 -3.32 -6.12
C ILE A 89 7.46 -3.39 -7.53
N SER A 90 7.91 -4.56 -7.98
CA SER A 90 8.49 -4.72 -9.32
C SER A 90 7.48 -4.37 -10.42
N LYS A 91 6.19 -4.61 -10.21
CA LYS A 91 5.14 -4.24 -11.17
C LYS A 91 5.02 -2.74 -11.40
N TYR A 92 5.42 -1.87 -10.46
CA TYR A 92 5.44 -0.42 -10.72
C TYR A 92 6.48 -0.04 -11.79
N ASP A 93 7.63 -0.72 -11.83
CA ASP A 93 8.70 -0.46 -12.80
C ASP A 93 8.30 -0.89 -14.23
N GLU A 94 7.31 -1.76 -14.34
CA GLU A 94 6.74 -2.21 -15.61
C GLU A 94 5.65 -1.28 -16.15
N LEU A 95 5.15 -0.35 -15.32
CA LEU A 95 4.14 0.61 -15.74
C LEU A 95 4.72 1.57 -16.78
N THR A 96 3.90 1.89 -17.78
CA THR A 96 4.19 2.97 -18.74
C THR A 96 3.25 4.15 -18.51
N PRO A 97 3.41 4.92 -17.42
CA PRO A 97 2.52 6.05 -17.12
C PRO A 97 2.69 7.17 -18.16
N PRO A 98 1.62 7.91 -18.49
CA PRO A 98 1.79 9.22 -19.10
C PRO A 98 2.64 10.11 -18.18
N VAL A 99 3.44 11.01 -18.77
CA VAL A 99 4.45 11.81 -18.04
C VAL A 99 3.88 12.51 -16.81
N GLN A 100 2.66 13.08 -16.91
CA GLN A 100 2.05 13.77 -15.77
C GLN A 100 1.71 12.86 -14.58
N PHE A 101 1.59 11.54 -14.76
CA PHE A 101 1.29 10.58 -13.70
C PHE A 101 2.54 9.92 -13.09
N ALA A 102 3.72 10.05 -13.71
CA ALA A 102 4.96 9.44 -13.21
C ALA A 102 5.25 9.79 -11.73
N PRO A 103 5.10 11.05 -11.26
CA PRO A 103 5.31 11.36 -9.85
C PRO A 103 4.39 10.59 -8.89
N SER A 104 3.12 10.39 -9.27
CA SER A 104 2.19 9.60 -8.46
C SER A 104 2.57 8.12 -8.37
N VAL A 105 3.07 7.54 -9.47
CA VAL A 105 3.53 6.14 -9.51
C VAL A 105 4.73 5.94 -8.59
N GLU A 106 5.71 6.84 -8.63
CA GLU A 106 6.87 6.80 -7.73
C GLU A 106 6.46 6.88 -6.26
N LEU A 107 5.51 7.76 -5.91
CA LEU A 107 5.01 7.87 -4.54
C LEU A 107 4.23 6.63 -4.08
N PHE A 108 3.42 6.01 -4.95
CA PHE A 108 2.78 4.74 -4.62
C PHE A 108 3.82 3.63 -4.38
N LYS A 109 4.87 3.58 -5.19
CA LYS A 109 5.98 2.64 -5.00
C LYS A 109 6.70 2.86 -3.66
N LEU A 110 7.00 4.12 -3.31
CA LEU A 110 7.60 4.48 -2.02
C LEU A 110 6.71 4.12 -0.84
N SER A 111 5.40 4.33 -0.96
CA SER A 111 4.42 3.89 0.04
C SER A 111 4.48 2.37 0.25
N THR A 112 4.43 1.58 -0.83
CA THR A 112 4.54 0.11 -0.73
C THR A 112 5.87 -0.32 -0.10
N GLN A 113 6.98 0.34 -0.45
CA GLN A 113 8.29 0.04 0.16
C GLN A 113 8.31 0.31 1.67
N ALA A 114 7.76 1.45 2.10
CA ALA A 114 7.67 1.79 3.51
C ALA A 114 6.76 0.82 4.29
N GLN A 115 5.69 0.29 3.68
CA GLN A 115 4.88 -0.78 4.28
C GLN A 115 5.69 -2.07 4.48
N ILE A 116 6.44 -2.51 3.47
CA ILE A 116 7.32 -3.69 3.57
C ILE A 116 8.35 -3.52 4.69
N ASP A 117 8.99 -2.36 4.75
CA ASP A 117 10.02 -2.09 5.75
C ASP A 117 9.41 -2.02 7.16
N SER A 118 8.21 -1.46 7.29
CA SER A 118 7.42 -1.50 8.53
C SER A 118 7.15 -2.94 8.98
N ASP A 119 6.69 -3.80 8.07
CA ASP A 119 6.34 -5.19 8.39
C ASP A 119 7.55 -6.01 8.81
N LYS A 120 8.71 -5.78 8.17
CA LYS A 120 9.99 -6.39 8.55
C LYS A 120 10.39 -5.99 9.97
N GLU A 121 10.33 -4.70 10.29
CA GLU A 121 10.64 -4.19 11.63
C GLU A 121 9.66 -4.74 12.68
N PHE A 122 8.38 -4.85 12.34
CA PHE A 122 7.38 -5.46 13.23
C PHE A 122 7.72 -6.93 13.55
N ILE A 123 8.12 -7.70 12.54
CA ILE A 123 8.54 -9.09 12.73
C ILE A 123 9.83 -9.19 13.56
N GLU A 124 10.80 -8.30 13.35
CA GLU A 124 12.00 -8.25 14.17
C GLU A 124 11.69 -7.91 15.63
N TRP A 125 10.75 -6.99 15.89
CA TRP A 125 10.25 -6.76 17.24
C TRP A 125 9.61 -8.01 17.85
N ILE A 126 8.80 -8.75 17.08
CA ILE A 126 8.19 -10.00 17.55
C ILE A 126 9.26 -11.02 17.97
N LYS A 127 10.33 -11.17 17.18
CA LYS A 127 11.43 -12.12 17.43
C LYS A 127 12.28 -11.71 18.63
N THR A 128 12.66 -10.44 18.70
CA THR A 128 13.72 -9.96 19.61
C THR A 128 13.18 -9.34 20.89
N LYS A 129 11.94 -8.84 20.87
CA LYS A 129 11.35 -7.97 21.90
C LYS A 129 12.10 -6.66 22.11
N ASP A 130 12.91 -6.22 21.14
CA ASP A 130 13.53 -4.91 21.16
C ASP A 130 12.54 -3.85 20.69
N GLU A 131 12.11 -2.99 21.62
CA GLU A 131 11.13 -1.91 21.37
C GLU A 131 11.57 -0.91 20.30
N SER A 132 12.87 -0.80 19.98
CA SER A 132 13.34 0.08 18.90
C SER A 132 12.79 -0.34 17.53
N HIS A 133 12.62 -1.65 17.30
CA HIS A 133 12.00 -2.18 16.10
C HIS A 133 10.50 -1.85 16.02
N SER A 134 9.77 -1.90 17.14
CA SER A 134 8.35 -1.49 17.18
C SER A 134 8.18 -0.02 16.86
N ILE A 135 9.01 0.86 17.45
CA ILE A 135 8.98 2.30 17.19
C ILE A 135 9.28 2.59 15.71
N ARG A 136 10.24 1.86 15.14
CA ARG A 136 10.61 2.03 13.74
C ARG A 136 9.53 1.54 12.78
N SER A 137 8.91 0.41 13.08
CA SER A 137 7.74 -0.10 12.35
C SER A 137 6.62 0.95 12.32
N ASP A 138 6.22 1.49 13.48
CA ASP A 138 5.18 2.52 13.58
C ASP A 138 5.53 3.77 12.75
N SER A 139 6.79 4.20 12.77
CA SER A 139 7.26 5.36 11.99
C SER A 139 7.20 5.11 10.49
N LEU A 140 7.65 3.93 10.02
CA LEU A 140 7.61 3.55 8.61
C LEU A 140 6.18 3.38 8.11
N LEU A 141 5.30 2.84 8.95
CA LEU A 141 3.88 2.74 8.63
C LEU A 141 3.25 4.13 8.45
N GLN A 142 3.56 5.08 9.33
CA GLN A 142 3.11 6.47 9.15
C GLN A 142 3.65 7.08 7.85
N GLU A 143 4.95 6.92 7.57
CA GLU A 143 5.58 7.41 6.35
C GLU A 143 4.91 6.83 5.10
N SER A 144 4.53 5.55 5.14
CA SER A 144 3.84 4.89 4.04
C SER A 144 2.49 5.55 3.71
N PHE A 145 1.72 5.94 4.72
CA PHE A 145 0.46 6.67 4.53
C PHE A 145 0.69 8.09 4.02
N GLU A 146 1.76 8.75 4.46
CA GLU A 146 2.13 10.08 3.94
C GLU A 146 2.45 10.01 2.44
N TYR A 147 3.24 9.01 2.02
CA TYR A 147 3.52 8.79 0.59
C TYR A 147 2.25 8.45 -0.19
N GLU A 148 1.37 7.60 0.32
CA GLU A 148 0.12 7.25 -0.36
C GLU A 148 -0.79 8.47 -0.55
N MET A 149 -0.94 9.30 0.49
CA MET A 149 -1.71 10.54 0.41
C MET A 149 -1.12 11.51 -0.62
N LEU A 150 0.21 11.66 -0.67
CA LEU A 150 0.88 12.46 -1.68
C LEU A 150 0.66 11.88 -3.08
N ALA A 151 0.78 10.56 -3.24
CA ALA A 151 0.55 9.85 -4.51
C ALA A 151 -0.87 10.13 -5.04
N LEU A 152 -1.87 10.05 -4.17
CA LEU A 152 -3.26 10.36 -4.51
C LEU A 152 -3.45 11.84 -4.87
N GLY A 153 -2.80 12.75 -4.15
CA GLY A 153 -2.82 14.18 -4.48
C GLY A 153 -2.26 14.45 -5.87
N GLU A 154 -1.10 13.88 -6.16
CA GLU A 154 -0.40 13.94 -7.45
C GLU A 154 -1.23 13.34 -8.58
N PHE A 155 -1.79 12.16 -8.37
CA PHE A 155 -2.63 11.47 -9.34
C PHE A 155 -3.88 12.29 -9.68
N ASN A 156 -4.54 12.86 -8.67
CA ASN A 156 -5.73 13.68 -8.87
C ASN A 156 -5.40 15.01 -9.56
N ALA A 157 -4.27 15.64 -9.24
CA ALA A 157 -3.81 16.85 -9.92
C ALA A 157 -3.53 16.59 -11.42
N ALA A 158 -2.84 15.49 -11.73
CA ALA A 158 -2.58 15.06 -13.10
C ALA A 158 -3.87 14.76 -13.87
N LYS A 159 -4.84 14.08 -13.23
CA LYS A 159 -6.16 13.80 -13.79
C LYS A 159 -6.98 15.08 -14.07
N ALA A 160 -6.82 16.10 -13.23
CA ALA A 160 -7.47 17.39 -13.40
C ALA A 160 -6.77 18.31 -14.43
N GLY A 161 -5.63 17.89 -15.00
CA GLY A 161 -4.85 18.70 -15.95
C GLY A 161 -4.12 19.87 -15.29
N LEU A 162 -3.81 19.76 -14.00
CA LEU A 162 -3.09 20.79 -13.23
C LEU A 162 -1.56 20.60 -13.24
N LYS A 163 -1.07 19.60 -13.97
CA LYS A 163 0.34 19.26 -14.15
C LYS A 163 0.69 19.10 -15.63
#